data_AF-A0A7Y8LJP2-F1
#
_entry.id   AF-A0A7Y8LJP2-F1
#
_cell.length_a   1.000
_cell.length_b   1.000
_cell.length_c   1.000
_cell.angle_alpha   90.00
_cell.angle_beta   90.00
_cell.angle_gamma   90.00
#
_symmetry.space_group_name_H-M   'P 1'
#
loop_
_entity.id
_entity.type
_entity.pdbx_description
1 polymer ?
#
loop_
_entity_poly.entity_id
_entity_poly.type
_entity_poly.pdbx_seq_one_letter_code
_entity_poly.pdbx_strand_id
1 'polypeptide(L)'
;MQDPLYLTMWLRGYSAIALPVYFRKLAAVVPMSRLEPYARLRIVPVSWGEPALLEEDFEADRGLEELSAVIQEHLHGDCAYQVETRWDLWQWEGGDWRLKPSSLVLELFGELFDTESGEHVRVEFGAQSLYLPQSRSDNLRPVQSNIRSLLHLAGDIEQALPVERRMLWSESEENFVERLTALLD
;
A
#
# COMPACT_ATOMS: atom_id res chain seq x y z
N MET A 1 1.07 -19.86 -1.32
CA MET A 1 0.70 -18.50 -0.88
C MET A 1 1.97 -17.68 -0.97
N GLN A 2 1.96 -16.54 -1.66
CA GLN A 2 3.11 -15.63 -1.62
C GLN A 2 2.95 -14.78 -0.37
N ASP A 3 3.97 -14.72 0.49
CA ASP A 3 3.94 -13.94 1.73
C ASP A 3 4.03 -12.43 1.38
N PRO A 4 2.99 -11.63 1.63
CA PRO A 4 2.95 -10.23 1.30
C PRO A 4 3.80 -9.38 2.26
N LEU A 5 4.26 -8.22 1.77
CA LEU A 5 5.00 -7.24 2.56
C LEU A 5 4.07 -6.06 2.90
N TYR A 6 3.96 -5.75 4.18
CA TYR A 6 3.08 -4.72 4.72
C TYR A 6 3.85 -3.57 5.35
N LEU A 7 3.37 -2.35 5.12
CA LEU A 7 3.63 -1.19 5.99
C LEU A 7 2.35 -0.85 6.76
N THR A 8 2.40 -0.97 8.08
CA THR A 8 1.31 -0.63 8.99
C THR A 8 1.66 0.63 9.77
N MET A 9 0.73 1.58 9.88
CA MET A 9 0.97 2.87 10.55
C MET A 9 -0.15 3.29 11.50
N TRP A 10 0.27 3.91 12.60
CA TRP A 10 -0.59 4.57 13.58
C TRP A 10 -0.36 6.07 13.49
N LEU A 11 -1.45 6.81 13.37
CA LEU A 11 -1.43 8.27 13.20
C LEU A 11 -1.71 8.97 14.53
N ARG A 12 -0.96 10.03 14.80
CA ARG A 12 -1.14 10.88 15.99
C ARG A 12 -2.40 11.73 15.85
N GLY A 13 -3.20 11.79 16.92
CA GLY A 13 -4.41 12.65 16.94
C GLY A 13 -5.41 12.25 15.85
N TYR A 14 -5.50 10.96 15.56
CA TYR A 14 -6.38 10.43 14.55
C TYR A 14 -7.85 10.78 14.82
N SER A 15 -8.61 11.03 13.76
CA SER A 15 -10.04 11.27 13.82
C SER A 15 -10.67 10.90 12.48
N ALA A 16 -11.85 10.27 12.54
CA ALA A 16 -12.65 9.98 11.34
C ALA A 16 -12.96 11.24 10.51
N ILE A 17 -13.09 12.42 11.14
CA ILE A 17 -13.35 13.69 10.43
C ILE A 17 -12.19 14.06 9.47
N ALA A 18 -10.96 13.62 9.78
CA ALA A 18 -9.77 13.91 8.98
C ALA A 18 -9.51 12.89 7.87
N LEU A 19 -10.30 11.80 7.78
CA LEU A 19 -10.21 10.77 6.74
C LEU A 19 -10.07 11.35 5.31
N PRO A 20 -10.86 12.35 4.87
CA PRO A 20 -10.74 12.90 3.51
C PRO A 20 -9.38 13.54 3.24
N VAL A 21 -8.82 14.17 4.27
CA VAL A 21 -7.52 14.85 4.19
C VAL A 21 -6.42 13.80 4.11
N TYR A 22 -6.49 12.74 4.91
CA TYR A 22 -5.55 11.62 4.84
C TYR A 22 -5.61 10.94 3.47
N PHE A 23 -6.81 10.72 2.94
CA PHE A 23 -6.99 10.16 1.62
C PHE A 23 -6.35 10.98 0.52
N ARG A 24 -6.65 12.28 0.47
CA ARG A 24 -6.06 13.18 -0.54
C ARG A 24 -4.54 13.20 -0.48
N LYS A 25 -3.99 13.16 0.73
CA LYS A 25 -2.54 13.12 0.97
C LYS A 25 -1.91 11.82 0.48
N LEU A 26 -2.55 10.69 0.76
CA LEU A 26 -2.11 9.37 0.29
C LEU A 26 -2.20 9.25 -1.23
N ALA A 27 -3.35 9.64 -1.79
CA ALA A 27 -3.57 9.73 -3.23
C ALA A 27 -2.43 10.49 -3.94
N ALA A 28 -1.97 11.61 -3.38
CA ALA A 28 -0.92 12.42 -3.99
C ALA A 28 0.46 11.76 -4.06
N VAL A 29 0.72 10.71 -3.27
CA VAL A 29 2.03 10.03 -3.20
C VAL A 29 2.01 8.58 -3.69
N VAL A 30 0.84 7.95 -3.76
CA VAL A 30 0.72 6.56 -4.21
C VAL A 30 1.05 6.47 -5.71
N PRO A 31 2.01 5.61 -6.11
CA PRO A 31 2.39 5.46 -7.51
C PRO A 31 1.35 4.67 -8.29
N MET A 32 1.27 4.97 -9.59
CA MET A 32 0.50 4.24 -10.57
C MET A 32 1.43 3.62 -11.60
N SER A 33 1.17 2.37 -11.98
CA SER A 33 1.89 1.64 -13.01
C SER A 33 1.72 2.38 -14.33
N ARG A 34 2.83 2.55 -15.06
CA ARG A 34 2.83 3.10 -16.41
C ARG A 34 2.60 2.00 -17.45
N LEU A 35 2.87 0.75 -17.09
CA LEU A 35 2.71 -0.41 -17.97
C LEU A 35 1.25 -0.90 -17.98
N GLU A 36 0.57 -0.84 -16.83
CA GLU A 36 -0.82 -1.24 -16.68
C GLU A 36 -1.52 -0.38 -15.62
N PRO A 37 -1.91 0.85 -15.99
CA PRO A 37 -2.59 1.76 -15.07
C PRO A 37 -3.93 1.17 -14.63
N TYR A 38 -4.17 1.12 -13.32
CA TYR A 38 -5.35 0.50 -12.72
C TYR A 38 -5.61 1.08 -11.33
N ALA A 39 -6.87 1.36 -11.01
CA ALA A 39 -7.30 1.66 -9.65
C ALA A 39 -8.67 1.05 -9.38
N ARG A 40 -8.87 0.55 -8.16
CA ARG A 40 -10.18 0.13 -7.64
C ARG A 40 -10.36 0.65 -6.23
N LEU A 41 -11.53 1.21 -5.95
CA LEU A 41 -11.96 1.56 -4.60
C LEU A 41 -12.90 0.49 -4.08
N ARG A 42 -12.68 0.06 -2.84
CA ARG A 42 -13.63 -0.73 -2.06
C ARG A 42 -13.89 -0.04 -0.73
N ILE A 43 -15.16 0.08 -0.34
CA ILE A 43 -15.56 0.60 0.96
C ILE A 43 -16.26 -0.51 1.71
N VAL A 44 -15.70 -0.91 2.85
CA VAL A 44 -16.19 -2.06 3.64
C VAL A 44 -16.58 -1.58 5.03
N PRO A 45 -17.80 -1.88 5.52
CA PRO A 45 -18.24 -1.46 6.84
C PRO A 45 -17.79 -2.46 7.90
N VAL A 46 -17.59 -2.00 9.13
CA VAL A 46 -17.37 -2.75 10.38
C VAL A 46 -16.16 -3.68 10.42
N SER A 47 -16.03 -4.63 9.49
CA SER A 47 -14.92 -5.58 9.39
C SER A 47 -14.77 -6.13 7.97
N TRP A 48 -13.65 -6.75 7.65
CA TRP A 48 -13.42 -7.37 6.33
C TRP A 48 -14.34 -8.54 5.99
N GLY A 49 -15.12 -9.06 6.97
CA GLY A 49 -16.12 -10.10 6.74
C GLY A 49 -17.43 -9.58 6.13
N GLU A 50 -17.65 -8.27 6.14
CA GLU A 50 -18.87 -7.65 5.62
C GLU A 50 -18.82 -7.46 4.10
N PRO A 51 -19.97 -7.42 3.41
CA PRO A 51 -20.04 -7.04 2.01
C PRO A 51 -19.62 -5.58 1.82
N ALA A 52 -18.91 -5.31 0.73
CA ALA A 52 -18.55 -3.93 0.37
C ALA A 52 -19.82 -3.10 0.11
N LEU A 53 -19.86 -1.90 0.67
CA LEU A 53 -20.88 -0.89 0.37
C LEU A 53 -20.73 -0.35 -1.05
N LEU A 54 -19.48 -0.28 -1.51
CA LEU A 54 -19.09 0.23 -2.82
C LEU A 54 -17.86 -0.55 -3.31
N GLU A 55 -17.87 -0.89 -4.60
CA GLU A 55 -16.73 -1.42 -5.33
C GLU A 55 -16.74 -0.85 -6.75
N GLU A 56 -15.77 0.00 -7.07
CA GLU A 56 -15.69 0.72 -8.35
C GLU A 56 -14.27 0.72 -8.92
N ASP A 57 -14.16 0.50 -10.22
CA ASP A 57 -12.91 0.63 -10.98
C ASP A 57 -12.78 2.06 -11.53
N PHE A 58 -11.58 2.63 -11.47
CA PHE A 58 -11.27 3.99 -11.93
C PHE A 58 -10.19 3.95 -13.01
N GLU A 59 -10.32 4.85 -13.99
CA GLU A 59 -9.25 5.09 -14.96
C GLU A 59 -8.14 5.94 -14.33
N ALA A 60 -6.88 5.58 -14.63
CA ALA A 60 -5.71 6.16 -13.97
C ALA A 60 -5.51 7.67 -14.22
N ASP A 61 -6.06 8.19 -15.30
CA ASP A 61 -6.00 9.61 -15.68
C ASP A 61 -7.07 10.48 -14.99
N ARG A 62 -8.10 9.86 -14.39
CA ARG A 62 -9.18 10.55 -13.66
C ARG A 62 -9.23 10.25 -12.15
N GLY A 63 -8.51 9.21 -11.72
CA GLY A 63 -8.79 8.48 -10.49
C GLY A 63 -8.70 9.25 -9.17
N LEU A 64 -7.69 10.06 -8.90
CA LEU A 64 -7.47 10.53 -7.51
C LEU A 64 -8.47 11.61 -7.03
N GLU A 65 -8.89 12.51 -7.93
CA GLU A 65 -9.91 13.52 -7.61
C GLU A 65 -11.31 12.89 -7.53
N GLU A 66 -11.63 11.97 -8.45
CA GLU A 66 -12.90 11.23 -8.45
C GLU A 66 -13.01 10.33 -7.21
N LEU A 67 -11.94 9.61 -6.85
CA LEU A 67 -11.86 8.81 -5.62
C LEU A 67 -12.12 9.67 -4.37
N SER A 68 -11.55 10.87 -4.33
CA SER A 68 -11.76 11.78 -3.20
C SER A 68 -13.21 12.25 -3.06
N ALA A 69 -13.94 12.37 -4.16
CA ALA A 69 -15.36 12.72 -4.15
C ALA A 69 -16.22 11.54 -3.68
N VAL A 70 -15.99 10.34 -4.23
CA VAL A 70 -16.72 9.12 -3.82
C VAL A 70 -16.50 8.83 -2.33
N ILE A 71 -15.27 8.93 -1.85
CA ILE A 71 -14.96 8.72 -0.44
C ILE A 71 -15.72 9.71 0.44
N GLN A 72 -15.84 10.99 0.04
CA GLN A 72 -16.57 12.00 0.80
C GLN A 72 -18.05 11.66 1.00
N GLU A 73 -18.68 11.01 0.03
CA GLU A 73 -20.09 10.58 0.11
C GLU A 73 -20.28 9.41 1.08
N HIS A 74 -19.22 8.65 1.35
CA HIS A 74 -19.24 7.43 2.16
C HIS A 74 -18.36 7.53 3.42
N LEU A 75 -18.15 8.74 3.96
CA LEU A 75 -17.35 8.97 5.17
C LEU A 75 -18.07 8.50 6.44
N HIS A 76 -17.66 7.34 6.94
CA HIS A 76 -18.13 6.78 8.18
C HIS A 76 -16.96 6.27 9.02
N GLY A 77 -17.03 6.51 10.33
CA GLY A 77 -15.98 6.11 11.27
C GLY A 77 -15.85 4.61 11.44
N ASP A 78 -16.81 3.81 10.96
CA ASP A 78 -16.81 2.35 11.01
C ASP A 78 -16.45 1.70 9.66
N CYS A 79 -15.98 2.46 8.67
CA CYS A 79 -15.63 1.93 7.35
C CYS A 79 -14.12 1.82 7.16
N ALA A 80 -13.69 0.77 6.46
CA ALA A 80 -12.40 0.71 5.80
C ALA A 80 -12.52 1.13 4.34
N TYR A 81 -11.48 1.79 3.86
CA TYR A 81 -11.39 2.29 2.50
C TYR A 81 -10.14 1.71 1.87
N GLN A 82 -10.31 0.84 0.89
CA GLN A 82 -9.24 0.15 0.19
C GLN A 82 -9.10 0.70 -1.22
N VAL A 83 -7.90 1.16 -1.55
CA VAL A 83 -7.52 1.52 -2.92
C VAL A 83 -6.52 0.49 -3.40
N GLU A 84 -6.95 -0.38 -4.31
CA GLU A 84 -6.05 -1.27 -5.04
C GLU A 84 -5.55 -0.55 -6.29
N THR A 85 -4.24 -0.57 -6.50
CA THR A 85 -3.59 -0.06 -7.70
C THR A 85 -2.42 -0.95 -8.11
N ARG A 86 -1.65 -0.52 -9.10
CA ARG A 86 -0.44 -1.18 -9.54
C ARG A 86 0.71 -0.20 -9.59
N TRP A 87 1.92 -0.73 -9.51
CA TRP A 87 3.17 0.00 -9.72
C TRP A 87 4.19 -0.90 -10.39
N ASP A 88 5.20 -0.31 -11.02
CA ASP A 88 6.15 -1.05 -11.86
C ASP A 88 7.37 -1.47 -11.05
N LEU A 89 7.55 -2.78 -10.88
CA LEU A 89 8.68 -3.37 -10.16
C LEU A 89 9.42 -4.38 -11.03
N TRP A 90 10.70 -4.58 -10.74
CA TRP A 90 11.48 -5.64 -11.38
C TRP A 90 11.06 -7.01 -10.87
N GLN A 91 10.81 -7.93 -11.79
CA GLN A 91 10.41 -9.29 -11.50
C GLN A 91 11.30 -10.27 -12.27
N TRP A 92 11.66 -11.38 -11.64
CA TRP A 92 12.46 -12.44 -12.28
C TRP A 92 11.52 -13.45 -12.95
N GLU A 93 11.52 -13.48 -14.28
CA GLU A 93 10.63 -14.32 -15.07
C GLU A 93 11.36 -14.87 -16.29
N GLY A 94 11.22 -16.17 -16.56
CA GLY A 94 11.82 -16.79 -17.75
C GLY A 94 13.35 -16.72 -17.80
N GLY A 95 14.01 -16.54 -16.65
CA GLY A 95 15.47 -16.44 -16.56
C GLY A 95 16.02 -15.03 -16.81
N ASP A 96 15.17 -14.00 -16.81
CA ASP A 96 15.58 -12.61 -16.97
C ASP A 96 14.81 -11.68 -16.03
N TRP A 97 15.39 -10.51 -15.75
CA TRP A 97 14.75 -9.45 -15.00
C TRP A 97 13.92 -8.56 -15.93
N ARG A 98 12.63 -8.39 -15.62
CA ARG A 98 11.73 -7.54 -16.39
C ARG A 98 10.95 -6.61 -15.49
N LEU A 99 10.80 -5.36 -15.91
CA LEU A 99 9.90 -4.43 -15.26
C LEU A 99 8.46 -4.84 -15.60
N LYS A 100 7.63 -5.09 -14.58
CA LYS A 100 6.25 -5.53 -14.72
C LYS A 100 5.36 -4.89 -13.64
N PRO A 101 4.06 -4.71 -13.91
CA PRO A 101 3.10 -4.31 -12.90
C PRO A 101 3.09 -5.29 -11.72
N SER A 102 3.08 -4.74 -10.51
CA SER A 102 2.82 -5.44 -9.24
C SER A 102 1.63 -4.78 -8.55
N SER A 103 0.88 -5.54 -7.75
CA SER A 103 -0.21 -4.97 -6.94
C SER A 103 0.38 -4.06 -5.84
N LEU A 104 -0.39 -3.02 -5.51
CA LEU A 104 -0.19 -2.13 -4.39
C LEU A 104 -1.56 -1.84 -3.80
N VAL A 105 -1.79 -2.20 -2.54
CA VAL A 105 -3.07 -1.98 -1.86
C VAL A 105 -2.86 -0.99 -0.75
N LEU A 106 -3.62 0.11 -0.75
CA LEU A 106 -3.66 1.09 0.31
C LEU A 106 -4.98 0.94 1.08
N GLU A 107 -4.90 0.91 2.40
CA GLU A 107 -6.05 0.81 3.29
C GLU A 107 -6.00 1.93 4.32
N LEU A 108 -7.12 2.62 4.49
CA LEU A 108 -7.36 3.59 5.55
C LEU A 108 -8.56 3.13 6.37
N PHE A 109 -8.41 3.04 7.69
CA PHE A 109 -9.40 2.48 8.59
C PHE A 109 -10.11 3.54 9.40
N GLY A 110 -11.44 3.56 9.38
CA GLY A 110 -12.23 4.33 10.32
C GLY A 110 -11.92 3.94 11.77
N GLU A 111 -12.12 4.88 12.70
CA GLU A 111 -11.80 4.72 14.13
C GLU A 111 -12.57 3.59 14.85
N LEU A 112 -13.69 3.14 14.27
CA LEU A 112 -14.56 2.08 14.77
C LEU A 112 -14.50 0.81 13.92
N PHE A 113 -13.66 0.77 12.86
CA PHE A 113 -13.48 -0.43 12.06
C PHE A 113 -12.66 -1.47 12.84
N ASP A 114 -13.05 -2.74 12.75
CA ASP A 114 -12.38 -3.86 13.42
C ASP A 114 -11.05 -4.17 12.74
N THR A 115 -9.98 -3.63 13.33
CA THR A 115 -8.60 -3.80 12.88
C THR A 115 -7.84 -4.73 13.82
N GLU A 116 -6.85 -5.44 13.30
CA GLU A 116 -6.10 -6.42 14.08
C GLU A 116 -5.27 -5.78 15.19
N SER A 117 -4.75 -4.57 14.96
CA SER A 117 -3.81 -3.89 15.86
C SER A 117 -4.14 -2.42 16.13
N GLY A 118 -5.37 -1.99 15.83
CA GLY A 118 -5.79 -0.59 16.00
C GLY A 118 -5.04 0.37 15.08
N GLU A 119 -4.50 -0.11 13.97
CA GLU A 119 -3.81 0.69 12.97
C GLU A 119 -4.79 1.59 12.19
N HIS A 120 -4.27 2.70 11.67
CA HIS A 120 -5.08 3.62 10.89
C HIS A 120 -4.81 3.50 9.39
N VAL A 121 -3.60 3.10 9.00
CA VAL A 121 -3.20 2.92 7.59
C VAL A 121 -2.47 1.59 7.44
N ARG A 122 -2.76 0.86 6.37
CA ARG A 122 -1.99 -0.32 5.93
C ARG A 122 -1.69 -0.20 4.44
N VAL A 123 -0.48 -0.58 4.05
CA VAL A 123 -0.07 -0.66 2.64
C VAL A 123 0.47 -2.07 2.38
N GLU A 124 -0.11 -2.79 1.43
CA GLU A 124 0.41 -4.05 0.93
C GLU A 124 1.21 -3.80 -0.35
N PHE A 125 2.50 -4.16 -0.35
CA PHE A 125 3.41 -3.96 -1.47
C PHE A 125 3.51 -5.17 -2.42
N GLY A 126 2.57 -6.10 -2.31
CA GLY A 126 2.62 -7.42 -2.93
C GLY A 126 3.63 -8.34 -2.25
N ALA A 127 4.05 -9.40 -2.95
CA ALA A 127 4.89 -10.45 -2.38
C ALA A 127 6.27 -9.96 -1.93
N GLN A 128 6.70 -10.36 -0.73
CA GLN A 128 8.01 -10.01 -0.18
C GLN A 128 9.18 -10.45 -1.07
N SER A 129 8.99 -11.51 -1.86
CA SER A 129 10.00 -12.05 -2.78
C SER A 129 10.40 -11.06 -3.89
N LEU A 130 9.60 -10.04 -4.15
CA LEU A 130 9.93 -8.93 -5.05
C LEU A 130 11.08 -8.07 -4.52
N TYR A 131 11.31 -8.09 -3.20
CA TYR A 131 12.31 -7.28 -2.50
C TYR A 131 13.49 -8.11 -2.01
N LEU A 132 13.58 -9.38 -2.43
CA LEU A 132 14.61 -10.33 -1.98
C LEU A 132 15.42 -10.86 -3.16
N PRO A 133 16.71 -11.22 -2.95
CA PRO A 133 17.56 -11.82 -3.97
C PRO A 133 16.93 -13.09 -4.56
N GLN A 134 17.14 -13.27 -5.87
CA GLN A 134 16.69 -14.47 -6.57
C GLN A 134 17.83 -15.47 -6.63
N SER A 135 17.63 -16.68 -6.12
CA SER A 135 18.66 -17.73 -6.07
C SER A 135 19.23 -18.12 -7.44
N ARG A 136 18.52 -17.77 -8.53
CA ARG A 136 18.92 -18.03 -9.92
C ARG A 136 19.56 -16.81 -10.61
N SER A 137 19.82 -15.73 -9.88
CA SER A 137 20.42 -14.50 -10.42
C SER A 137 21.36 -13.84 -9.40
N ASP A 138 22.62 -13.68 -9.77
CA ASP A 138 23.59 -12.94 -8.93
C ASP A 138 23.45 -11.40 -9.07
N ASN A 139 22.56 -10.93 -9.95
CA ASN A 139 22.34 -9.51 -10.16
C ASN A 139 21.36 -8.94 -9.13
N LEU A 140 21.90 -8.22 -8.14
CA LEU A 140 21.12 -7.58 -7.08
C LEU A 140 20.49 -6.24 -7.46
N ARG A 141 20.94 -5.61 -8.57
CA ARG A 141 20.49 -4.24 -8.93
C ARG A 141 18.95 -4.12 -9.07
N PRO A 142 18.24 -5.07 -9.70
CA PRO A 142 16.79 -5.00 -9.84
C PRO A 142 16.08 -5.06 -8.47
N VAL A 143 16.55 -5.93 -7.59
CA VAL A 143 16.04 -6.04 -6.20
C VAL A 143 16.31 -4.75 -5.43
N GLN A 144 17.53 -4.24 -5.47
CA GLN A 144 17.87 -2.97 -4.82
C GLN A 144 17.04 -1.79 -5.37
N SER A 145 16.69 -1.81 -6.65
CA SER A 145 15.76 -0.84 -7.23
C SER A 145 14.37 -0.94 -6.61
N ASN A 146 13.83 -2.16 -6.46
CA ASN A 146 12.53 -2.37 -5.82
C ASN A 146 12.53 -1.93 -4.35
N ILE A 147 13.59 -2.25 -3.60
CA ILE A 147 13.75 -1.83 -2.20
C ILE A 147 13.74 -0.29 -2.10
N ARG A 148 14.49 0.40 -2.98
CA ARG A 148 14.51 1.87 -2.99
C ARG A 148 13.14 2.45 -3.32
N SER A 149 12.40 1.87 -4.27
CA SER A 149 11.03 2.30 -4.58
C SER A 149 10.10 2.15 -3.38
N LEU A 150 10.17 1.03 -2.66
CA LEU A 150 9.40 0.80 -1.45
C LEU A 150 9.73 1.80 -0.34
N LEU A 151 11.02 1.97 -0.02
CA LEU A 151 11.45 2.87 1.05
C LEU A 151 11.13 4.34 0.72
N HIS A 152 11.20 4.72 -0.56
CA HIS A 152 10.81 6.04 -1.01
C HIS A 152 9.31 6.28 -0.79
N LEU A 153 8.45 5.34 -1.25
CA LEU A 153 7.01 5.43 -1.03
C LEU A 153 6.63 5.45 0.46
N ALA A 154 7.26 4.61 1.28
CA ALA A 154 7.06 4.62 2.72
C ALA A 154 7.42 5.99 3.32
N GLY A 155 8.56 6.55 2.91
CA GLY A 155 9.00 7.88 3.33
C GLY A 155 8.06 9.01 2.88
N ASP A 156 7.51 8.94 1.66
CA ASP A 156 6.56 9.92 1.14
C ASP A 156 5.24 9.89 1.92
N ILE A 157 4.74 8.69 2.25
CA ILE A 157 3.53 8.53 3.07
C ILE A 157 3.75 9.07 4.48
N GLU A 158 4.91 8.78 5.09
CA GLU A 158 5.27 9.29 6.41
C GLU A 158 5.40 10.80 6.48
N GLN A 159 5.86 11.43 5.40
CA GLN A 159 5.90 12.88 5.31
C GLN A 159 4.50 13.49 5.09
N ALA A 160 3.63 12.77 4.37
CA ALA A 160 2.28 13.23 4.07
C ALA A 160 1.36 13.17 5.30
N LEU A 161 1.50 12.15 6.15
CA LEU A 161 0.61 11.87 7.28
C LEU A 161 1.27 12.14 8.65
N PRO A 162 0.48 12.41 9.71
CA PRO A 162 1.02 12.61 11.07
C PRO A 162 1.37 11.27 11.73
N VAL A 163 2.29 10.50 11.15
CA VAL A 163 2.66 9.16 11.62
C VAL A 163 3.32 9.24 13.01
N GLU A 164 2.79 8.47 13.96
CA GLU A 164 3.34 8.29 15.30
C GLU A 164 4.22 7.04 15.39
N ARG A 165 3.74 5.95 14.79
CA ARG A 165 4.42 4.66 14.77
C ARG A 165 4.22 4.01 13.41
N ARG A 166 5.23 3.27 12.96
CA ARG A 166 5.16 2.43 11.75
C ARG A 166 5.80 1.07 12.01
N MET A 167 5.40 0.08 11.20
CA MET A 167 5.98 -1.26 11.19
C MET A 167 6.00 -1.78 9.75
N LEU A 168 7.17 -2.25 9.29
CA LEU A 168 7.32 -2.91 8.00
C LEU A 168 7.57 -4.40 8.26
N TRP A 169 6.67 -5.25 7.80
CA TRP A 169 6.60 -6.65 8.22
C TRP A 169 5.96 -7.55 7.16
N SER A 170 6.18 -8.85 7.25
CA SER A 170 5.48 -9.90 6.51
C SER A 170 4.98 -10.97 7.48
N GLU A 171 4.12 -11.90 7.05
CA GLU A 171 3.60 -12.94 7.96
C GLU A 171 4.74 -13.79 8.55
N SER A 172 5.86 -13.93 7.83
CA SER A 172 7.03 -14.68 8.29
C SER A 172 8.07 -13.86 9.06
N GLU A 173 7.99 -12.53 9.07
CA GLU A 173 9.03 -11.66 9.62
C GLU A 173 8.46 -10.32 10.16
N GLU A 174 8.47 -10.14 11.48
CA GLU A 174 7.90 -8.96 12.15
C GLU A 174 8.68 -7.65 11.91
N ASN A 175 9.98 -7.72 11.59
CA ASN A 175 10.80 -6.54 11.32
C ASN A 175 11.60 -6.71 10.02
N PHE A 176 10.96 -6.39 8.91
CA PHE A 176 11.54 -6.55 7.58
C PHE A 176 12.55 -5.43 7.21
N VAL A 177 12.59 -4.33 7.98
CA VAL A 177 13.44 -3.16 7.69
C VAL A 177 14.93 -3.52 7.72
N GLU A 178 15.35 -4.29 8.72
CA GLU A 178 16.75 -4.70 8.91
C GLU A 178 17.24 -5.51 7.71
N ARG A 179 16.40 -6.44 7.25
CA ARG A 179 16.68 -7.28 6.09
C ARG A 179 16.80 -6.47 4.79
N LEU A 180 15.92 -5.50 4.58
CA LEU A 180 16.00 -4.64 3.40
C LEU A 180 17.24 -3.74 3.41
N THR A 181 17.60 -3.21 4.56
CA THR A 181 18.75 -2.31 4.71
C THR A 181 20.05 -3.06 4.42
N ALA A 182 20.19 -4.29 4.93
CA ALA A 182 21.35 -5.13 4.65
C ALA A 182 21.55 -5.48 3.15
N LEU A 183 20.53 -5.31 2.31
CA LEU A 183 20.60 -5.52 0.86
C LEU A 183 20.96 -4.25 0.08
N LEU A 184 20.94 -3.08 0.73
CA LEU A 184 21.29 -1.78 0.13
C LEU A 184 22.73 -1.35 0.42
N ASP A 185 23.34 -1.90 1.47
CA ASP A 185 24.76 -1.73 1.83
C ASP A 185 25.69 -2.51 0.89
#